data_AF-A0A972V1B8-F1
#
_entry.id   AF-A0A972V1B8-F1
#
_cell.length_a   1.000
_cell.length_b   1.000
_cell.length_c   1.000
_cell.angle_alpha   90.00
_cell.angle_beta   90.00
_cell.angle_gamma   90.00
#
_symmetry.space_group_name_H-M   'P 1'
#
loop_
_entity.id
_entity.type
_entity.pdbx_description
1 polymer ?
#
loop_
_entity_poly.entity_id
_entity_poly.type
_entity_poly.pdbx_seq_one_letter_code
_entity_poly.pdbx_strand_id
1 'polypeptide(L)'
;ARHFNWGEPNVPAEEINTEVHYLGNRPRMNGVVEKCTFCIQRTREGKYPSCVEICPTGSRKFGNLLDPNSEIRYILENKSVLVLKQELNTQPKFYYFFGV
;
A
#
# COMPACT_ATOMS: atom_id res chain seq x y z
N ALA A 1 7.46 5.76 0.24
CA ALA A 1 8.21 6.76 1.02
C ALA A 1 7.70 6.76 2.46
N ARG A 2 8.55 7.15 3.42
CA ARG A 2 8.14 7.47 4.79
C ARG A 2 7.85 8.98 4.85
N HIS A 3 6.84 9.39 5.60
CA HIS A 3 6.50 10.80 5.81
C HIS A 3 6.61 11.11 7.29
N PHE A 4 7.32 12.16 7.68
CA PHE A 4 7.41 12.61 9.06
C PHE A 4 6.43 13.76 9.28
N ASN A 5 5.59 13.65 10.29
CA ASN A 5 4.62 14.67 10.64
C ASN A 5 5.28 15.76 11.49
N TRP A 6 5.53 16.92 10.89
CA TRP A 6 6.15 18.09 11.55
C TRP A 6 5.14 19.02 12.22
N GLY A 7 3.88 18.97 11.79
CA GLY A 7 2.81 19.85 12.26
C GLY A 7 1.81 19.14 13.16
N GLU A 8 1.02 19.91 13.88
CA GLU A 8 -0.15 19.40 14.61
C GLU A 8 -1.30 19.15 13.63
N PRO A 9 -2.09 18.06 13.81
CA PRO A 9 -3.29 17.84 13.02
C PRO A 9 -4.34 18.92 13.25
N ASN A 10 -4.75 19.58 12.17
CA ASN A 10 -5.68 20.71 12.22
C ASN A 10 -7.07 20.38 11.64
N VAL A 11 -7.50 19.12 11.71
CA VAL A 11 -8.81 18.71 11.16
C VAL A 11 -9.92 19.09 12.17
N PRO A 12 -10.93 19.89 11.79
CA PRO A 12 -12.06 20.23 12.66
C PRO A 12 -12.78 18.97 13.15
N ALA A 13 -13.26 18.98 14.40
CA ALA A 13 -13.86 17.80 15.03
C ALA A 13 -15.08 17.26 14.26
N GLU A 14 -15.84 18.16 13.62
CA GLU A 14 -17.04 17.85 12.84
C GLU A 14 -16.73 17.11 11.52
N GLU A 15 -15.52 17.26 10.99
CA GLU A 15 -15.08 16.63 9.74
C GLU A 15 -14.34 15.30 9.98
N ILE A 16 -14.05 14.97 11.23
CA ILE A 16 -13.35 13.74 11.58
C ILE A 16 -14.33 12.56 11.48
N ASN A 17 -14.03 11.64 10.57
CA ASN A 17 -14.69 10.34 10.55
C ASN A 17 -14.26 9.53 11.80
N THR A 18 -15.20 9.29 12.72
CA THR A 18 -14.98 8.50 13.94
C THR A 18 -15.02 7.00 13.67
N GLU A 19 -15.63 6.56 12.57
CA GLU A 19 -15.75 5.16 12.15
C GLU A 19 -14.54 4.71 11.31
N VAL A 20 -13.33 4.99 11.81
CA VAL A 20 -12.08 4.55 11.16
C VAL A 20 -11.37 3.49 11.99
N HIS A 21 -10.94 2.42 11.33
CA HIS A 21 -10.16 1.38 11.99
C HIS A 21 -8.85 1.97 12.56
N TYR A 22 -8.40 1.49 13.73
CA TYR A 22 -7.23 2.05 14.43
C TYR A 22 -5.92 2.02 13.60
N LEU A 23 -5.76 1.00 12.74
CA LEU A 23 -4.66 0.86 11.77
C LEU A 23 -4.87 1.60 10.44
N GLY A 24 -6.01 2.27 10.29
CA GLY A 24 -6.36 3.03 9.10
C GLY A 24 -5.65 4.38 9.00
N ASN A 25 -6.10 5.15 8.02
CA ASN A 25 -5.63 6.51 7.79
C ASN A 25 -6.34 7.45 8.76
N ARG A 26 -5.78 7.60 9.95
CA ARG A 26 -6.21 8.56 10.97
C ARG A 26 -5.18 9.69 11.06
N PRO A 27 -5.57 10.92 11.42
CA PRO A 27 -4.61 11.97 11.71
C PRO A 27 -3.59 11.51 12.76
N ARG A 28 -2.31 11.79 12.52
CA ARG A 28 -1.22 11.40 13.43
C ARG A 28 -0.64 12.62 14.13
N MET A 29 -0.27 12.42 15.39
CA MET A 29 0.36 13.47 16.19
C MET A 29 1.69 13.94 15.57
N ASN A 30 2.05 15.17 15.91
CA ASN A 30 3.36 15.73 15.61
C ASN A 30 4.47 14.81 16.16
N GLY A 31 5.54 14.63 15.39
CA GLY A 31 6.70 13.81 15.77
C GLY A 31 6.62 12.33 15.35
N VAL A 32 5.55 11.92 14.65
CA VAL A 32 5.35 10.52 14.25
C VAL A 32 5.65 10.31 12.76
N VAL A 33 6.34 9.21 12.44
CA VAL A 33 6.58 8.76 11.06
C VAL A 33 5.43 7.88 10.57
N GLU A 34 4.97 8.16 9.36
CA GLU A 34 4.02 7.35 8.62
C GLU A 34 4.64 6.70 7.40
N LYS A 35 4.02 5.61 6.94
CA LYS A 35 4.36 4.94 5.70
C LYS A 35 3.18 4.13 5.20
N CYS A 36 3.26 3.70 3.94
CA CYS A 36 2.37 2.66 3.44
C CYS A 36 2.51 1.37 4.27
N THR A 37 1.36 0.85 4.70
CA THR A 37 1.20 -0.40 5.46
C THR A 37 0.42 -1.45 4.66
N PHE A 38 0.26 -1.25 3.35
CA PHE A 38 -0.61 -2.06 2.48
C PHE A 38 -2.04 -2.18 2.99
N CYS A 39 -2.56 -1.08 3.54
CA CYS A 39 -3.92 -0.98 4.07
C CYS A 39 -4.26 -2.20 4.93
N ILE A 40 -3.44 -2.49 5.94
CA ILE A 40 -3.58 -3.68 6.80
C ILE A 40 -4.98 -3.83 7.39
N GLN A 41 -5.67 -2.73 7.65
CA GLN A 41 -7.05 -2.69 8.10
C GLN A 41 -8.06 -3.23 7.07
N ARG A 42 -7.72 -3.21 5.78
CA ARG A 42 -8.53 -3.72 4.68
C ARG A 42 -8.11 -5.12 4.28
N THR A 43 -6.80 -5.34 4.13
CA THR A 43 -6.26 -6.61 3.62
C THR A 43 -6.48 -7.77 4.57
N ARG A 44 -6.54 -7.53 5.88
CA ARG A 44 -6.92 -8.55 6.87
C ARG A 44 -8.38 -9.01 6.76
N GLU A 45 -9.25 -8.19 6.20
CA GLU A 45 -10.65 -8.52 5.91
C GLU A 45 -10.83 -9.11 4.49
N GLY A 46 -9.75 -9.44 3.80
CA GLY A 46 -9.79 -9.93 2.42
C GLY A 46 -10.11 -8.86 1.36
N LYS A 47 -10.16 -7.58 1.75
CA LYS A 47 -10.40 -6.48 0.81
C LYS A 47 -9.10 -6.00 0.16
N TYR A 48 -9.19 -5.49 -1.07
CA TYR A 48 -8.06 -4.83 -1.70
C TYR A 48 -7.62 -3.56 -0.94
N PRO A 49 -6.32 -3.21 -0.98
CA PRO A 49 -5.86 -1.89 -0.56
C PRO A 49 -6.57 -0.78 -1.34
N SER A 50 -6.88 0.33 -0.67
CA SER A 50 -7.60 1.45 -1.30
C SER A 50 -6.94 1.96 -2.58
N CYS A 51 -5.60 1.96 -2.62
CA CYS A 51 -4.84 2.43 -3.77
C CYS A 51 -4.96 1.51 -5.00
N VAL A 52 -5.30 0.24 -4.81
CA VAL A 52 -5.54 -0.76 -5.86
C VAL A 52 -6.99 -0.67 -6.32
N GLU A 53 -7.92 -0.64 -5.36
CA GLU A 53 -9.36 -0.56 -5.62
C GLU A 53 -9.74 0.68 -6.43
N ILE A 54 -9.17 1.85 -6.11
CA ILE A 54 -9.49 3.10 -6.81
C ILE A 54 -8.83 3.22 -8.19
N CYS A 55 -7.88 2.34 -8.54
CA CYS A 55 -7.05 2.51 -9.73
C CYS A 55 -7.87 2.23 -11.00
N PRO A 56 -8.22 3.25 -11.81
CA PRO A 56 -9.13 3.05 -12.95
C PRO A 56 -8.45 2.30 -14.10
N THR A 57 -7.12 2.45 -14.23
CA THR A 57 -6.31 1.84 -15.29
C THR A 57 -5.87 0.42 -14.96
N GLY A 58 -6.11 -0.06 -13.73
CA GLY A 58 -5.61 -1.36 -13.29
C GLY A 58 -4.09 -1.46 -13.19
N SER A 59 -3.36 -0.33 -13.14
CA SER A 59 -1.89 -0.31 -13.09
C SER A 59 -1.30 -0.87 -11.80
N ARG A 60 -2.10 -0.91 -10.72
CA ARG A 60 -1.68 -1.46 -9.42
C ARG A 60 -2.35 -2.79 -9.21
N LYS A 61 -1.55 -3.82 -8.95
CA LYS A 61 -2.00 -5.17 -8.63
C LYS A 61 -1.53 -5.53 -7.23
N PHE A 62 -2.31 -6.32 -6.50
CA PHE A 62 -1.98 -6.75 -5.14
C PHE A 62 -2.51 -8.15 -4.90
N GLY A 63 -1.73 -8.99 -4.21
CA GLY A 63 -2.07 -10.39 -4.01
C GLY A 63 -1.10 -11.10 -3.10
N ASN A 64 -1.44 -12.36 -2.78
CA ASN A 64 -0.63 -13.22 -1.93
C ASN A 64 0.48 -13.90 -2.74
N LEU A 65 1.74 -13.56 -2.46
CA LEU A 65 2.90 -14.16 -3.12
C LEU A 65 3.06 -15.66 -2.89
N LEU A 66 2.46 -16.20 -1.82
CA LEU A 66 2.50 -17.62 -1.48
C LEU A 66 1.41 -18.42 -2.20
N ASP A 67 0.43 -17.74 -2.81
CA ASP A 67 -0.59 -18.39 -3.62
C ASP A 67 -0.13 -18.43 -5.09
N PRO A 68 0.12 -19.64 -5.65
CA PRO A 68 0.54 -19.80 -7.03
C PRO A 68 -0.49 -19.28 -8.04
N ASN A 69 -1.78 -19.25 -7.68
CA ASN A 69 -2.86 -18.81 -8.53
C ASN A 69 -3.14 -17.31 -8.42
N SER A 70 -2.37 -16.58 -7.60
CA SER A 70 -2.57 -15.15 -7.43
C SER A 70 -2.17 -14.34 -8.67
N GLU A 71 -2.85 -13.22 -8.88
CA GLU A 71 -2.55 -12.29 -9.99
C GLU A 71 -1.09 -11.81 -9.95
N ILE A 72 -0.53 -11.58 -8.76
CA ILE A 72 0.88 -11.20 -8.62
C ILE A 72 1.81 -12.32 -9.06
N ARG A 73 1.51 -13.58 -8.73
CA ARG A 73 2.33 -14.71 -9.17
C ARG A 73 2.35 -14.80 -10.69
N TYR A 74 1.18 -14.68 -11.32
CA TYR A 74 1.08 -14.63 -12.78
C TYR A 74 1.93 -13.51 -13.38
N ILE A 75 1.90 -12.30 -12.81
CA ILE A 75 2.70 -11.16 -13.30
C ILE A 75 4.21 -11.43 -13.15
N LEU A 76 4.64 -11.96 -12.01
CA LEU A 76 6.05 -12.26 -11.76
C LEU A 76 6.62 -13.34 -12.69
N GLU A 77 5.78 -14.27 -13.14
CA GLU A 77 6.19 -15.36 -14.04
C GLU A 77 6.08 -14.97 -15.53
N ASN A 78 5.12 -14.12 -15.90
CA ASN A 78 4.76 -13.89 -17.31
C ASN A 78 5.07 -12.48 -17.82
N LYS A 79 5.47 -11.53 -16.97
CA LYS A 79 5.74 -10.14 -17.36
C LYS A 79 7.18 -9.73 -17.04
N SER A 80 7.67 -8.73 -17.76
CA SER A 80 8.95 -8.10 -17.46
C SER A 80 8.84 -7.29 -16.17
N VAL A 81 9.62 -7.67 -15.16
CA VAL A 81 9.58 -7.10 -13.82
C VAL A 81 10.91 -6.42 -13.47
N LEU A 82 10.81 -5.25 -12.87
CA LEU A 82 11.90 -4.48 -12.32
C LEU A 82 11.75 -4.38 -10.79
N VAL A 83 12.83 -4.72 -10.08
CA VAL A 83 12.97 -4.46 -8.65
C VAL A 83 13.83 -3.21 -8.48
N LEU A 84 13.28 -2.19 -7.83
CA LEU A 84 14.00 -0.94 -7.59
C LEU A 84 15.17 -1.19 -6.62
N LYS A 85 16.37 -0.72 -6.99
CA LYS A 85 17.60 -0.84 -6.20
C LYS A 85 17.94 -2.28 -5.81
N GLN A 86 17.90 -3.18 -6.80
CA GLN A 86 18.14 -4.60 -6.59
C GLN A 86 19.54 -4.90 -6.01
N GLU A 87 20.53 -4.05 -6.30
CA GLU A 87 21.90 -4.15 -5.79
C GLU A 87 22.00 -4.13 -4.26
N LEU A 88 21.00 -3.55 -3.56
CA LEU A 88 20.97 -3.48 -2.11
C LEU A 88 20.42 -4.74 -1.43
N ASN A 89 19.97 -5.74 -2.21
CA ASN A 89 19.45 -7.02 -1.73
C ASN A 89 18.43 -6.93 -0.58
N THR A 90 17.58 -5.91 -0.57
CA THR A 90 16.57 -5.68 0.49
C THR A 90 15.31 -6.56 0.33
N GLN A 91 15.22 -7.31 -0.77
CA GLN A 91 14.11 -8.19 -1.12
C GLN A 91 12.72 -7.55 -0.92
N PRO A 92 12.46 -6.37 -1.52
CA PRO A 92 11.21 -5.65 -1.32
C PRO A 92 10.02 -6.46 -1.87
N LYS A 93 8.86 -6.32 -1.24
CA LYS A 93 7.59 -6.90 -1.70
C LYS A 93 6.80 -5.94 -2.58
N PHE A 94 7.51 -5.17 -3.40
CA PHE A 94 6.95 -4.20 -4.33
C PHE A 94 7.73 -4.30 -5.64
N TYR A 95 7.00 -4.56 -6.73
CA TYR A 95 7.56 -4.88 -8.03
C TYR A 95 6.97 -3.93 -9.06
N TYR A 96 7.80 -3.40 -9.94
CA TYR A 96 7.35 -2.69 -11.12
C TYR A 96 7.25 -3.69 -12.26
N PHE A 97 6.18 -3.66 -13.04
CA PHE A 97 6.05 -4.50 -14.22
C PHE A 97 5.69 -3.63 -15.42
N PHE A 98 6.16 -4.04 -16.60
CA PHE A 98 5.86 -3.32 -17.83
C PHE A 98 4.69 -4.02 -18.54
N GLY A 99 3.59 -3.29 -18.65
CA GLY A 99 2.50 -3.67 -19.56
C GLY A 99 2.95 -3.36 -20.98
N VAL A 100 3.32 -4.39 -21.73
CA VAL A 100 3.28 -4.34 -23.20
C VAL A 100 1.82 -4.39 -23.62
#